data_AF-A0A485LYE7-F1
#
_entry.id   AF-A0A485LYE7-F1
#
_cell.length_a   1.000
_cell.length_b   1.000
_cell.length_c   1.000
_cell.angle_alpha   90.00
_cell.angle_beta   90.00
_cell.angle_gamma   90.00
#
_symmetry.space_group_name_H-M   'P 1'
#
loop_
_entity.id
_entity.type
_entity.pdbx_description
1 polymer ?
#
loop_
_entity_poly.entity_id
_entity_poly.type
_entity_poly.pdbx_seq_one_letter_code
_entity_poly.pdbx_strand_id
1 'polypeptide(L)' 'MKKNIEDPLSRVEKGICLGCRMSIPFNQLRLLKQGTELVYCSNCGRLLLWER' A
#
# COMPACT_ATOMS: atom_id res chain seq x y z
N MET A 1 10.21 -7.17 -15.80
CA MET A 1 10.39 -8.27 -14.82
C MET A 1 9.28 -8.15 -13.78
N LYS A 2 8.33 -9.11 -13.73
CA LYS A 2 7.34 -9.17 -12.66
C LYS A 2 8.02 -9.81 -11.44
N LYS A 3 8.22 -9.05 -10.35
CA LYS A 3 8.68 -9.62 -9.08
C LYS A 3 7.54 -10.47 -8.54
N ASN A 4 7.76 -11.77 -8.35
CA ASN A 4 6.84 -12.63 -7.62
C ASN A 4 6.91 -12.21 -6.15
N ILE A 5 5.89 -11.49 -5.69
CA ILE A 5 5.76 -11.08 -4.30
C ILE A 5 5.00 -12.18 -3.58
N GLU A 6 5.66 -12.93 -2.69
CA GLU A 6 5.05 -14.03 -1.94
C GLU A 6 3.86 -13.57 -1.09
N ASP A 7 3.92 -12.34 -0.56
CA ASP A 7 2.82 -11.67 0.12
C ASP A 7 2.46 -10.37 -0.61
N PRO A 8 1.49 -10.42 -1.56
CA PRO A 8 1.12 -9.27 -2.36
C PRO A 8 0.31 -8.23 -1.58
N LEU A 9 -0.15 -8.55 -0.37
CA LEU A 9 -0.91 -7.65 0.48
C LEU A 9 -0.01 -6.93 1.48
N SER A 10 -0.35 -5.72 1.88
CA SER A 10 0.34 -5.03 2.95
C SER A 10 -0.58 -4.09 3.70
N ARG A 11 -0.61 -4.22 5.02
CA ARG A 11 -1.29 -3.27 5.91
C ARG A 11 -0.58 -1.91 5.88
N VAL A 12 -1.36 -0.88 6.14
CA VAL A 12 -0.88 0.49 6.26
C VAL A 12 -1.10 1.00 7.67
N GLU A 13 -0.03 1.48 8.30
CA GLU A 13 -0.08 2.09 9.63
C GLU A 13 0.64 3.44 9.61
N LYS A 14 0.02 4.50 10.14
CA LYS A 14 0.59 5.86 10.20
C LYS A 14 1.14 6.36 8.85
N GLY A 15 0.52 5.94 7.75
CA GLY A 15 0.95 6.30 6.39
C GLY A 15 2.17 5.52 5.88
N ILE A 16 2.52 4.40 6.52
CA ILE A 16 3.66 3.55 6.16
C ILE A 16 3.14 2.19 5.65
N CYS A 17 3.70 1.72 4.53
CA CYS A 17 3.47 0.36 4.06
C CYS A 17 4.28 -0.61 4.93
N LEU A 18 3.61 -1.50 5.68
CA LEU A 18 4.30 -2.41 6.61
C LEU A 18 5.17 -3.47 5.91
N GLY A 19 4.94 -3.73 4.62
CA GLY A 19 5.69 -4.70 3.84
C GLY A 19 7.05 -4.20 3.34
N CYS A 20 7.23 -2.89 3.12
CA CYS A 20 8.51 -2.32 2.68
C CYS A 20 9.02 -1.16 3.53
N ARG A 21 8.25 -0.75 4.55
CA ARG A 21 8.57 0.30 5.52
C ARG A 21 8.80 1.69 4.92
N MET A 22 8.35 1.91 3.69
CA MET A 22 8.37 3.24 3.06
C MET A 22 7.07 3.98 3.32
N SER A 23 7.18 5.31 3.39
CA SER A 23 6.03 6.20 3.45
C SER A 23 5.21 6.12 2.16
N ILE A 24 3.89 6.16 2.33
CA ILE A 24 2.96 6.18 1.22
C ILE A 24 2.73 7.64 0.82
N PRO A 25 2.86 7.98 -0.47
CA PRO A 25 2.54 9.31 -0.98
C PRO A 25 1.14 9.78 -0.56
N PHE A 26 1.00 11.07 -0.23
CA PHE A 26 -0.23 11.63 0.31
C PHE A 26 -1.46 11.39 -0.59
N ASN A 27 -1.29 11.50 -1.91
CA ASN A 27 -2.34 11.21 -2.90
C ASN A 27 -2.83 9.76 -2.80
N GLN A 28 -1.93 8.79 -2.71
CA GLN A 28 -2.27 7.37 -2.56
C GLN A 28 -2.91 7.09 -1.20
N LEU A 29 -2.40 7.70 -0.13
CA LEU A 29 -2.97 7.55 1.21
C LEU A 29 -4.39 8.10 1.27
N ARG A 30 -4.68 9.19 0.55
CA ARG A 30 -6.02 9.76 0.43
C ARG A 30 -6.97 8.79 -0.28
N LEU A 31 -6.56 8.24 -1.44
CA LEU A 31 -7.36 7.26 -2.20
C LEU A 31 -7.62 5.99 -1.38
N LEU A 32 -6.57 5.51 -0.69
CA LEU A 32 -6.65 4.33 0.15
C LEU A 32 -7.67 4.51 1.30
N LYS A 33 -7.71 5.69 1.91
CA LYS A 33 -8.71 6.03 2.95
C LYS A 33 -10.13 6.20 2.40
N GLN A 34 -10.28 6.60 1.14
CA GLN A 34 -11.59 6.72 0.49
C GLN A 34 -12.19 5.34 0.17
N GLY A 35 -11.34 4.32 -0.05
CA GLY A 35 -11.79 2.95 -0.31
C GLY A 35 -12.52 2.78 -1.64
N THR A 36 -12.35 3.71 -2.58
CA THR A 36 -13.02 3.71 -3.89
C THR A 36 -12.32 2.84 -4.92
N GLU A 37 -11.03 2.55 -4.73
CA GLU A 37 -10.21 1.77 -5.66
C GLU A 37 -9.11 0.99 -4.94
N LEU A 38 -8.55 0.01 -5.64
CA LEU A 38 -7.38 -0.74 -5.19
C LEU A 38 -6.14 0.15 -5.28
N VAL A 39 -5.46 0.37 -4.15
CA VAL A 39 -4.26 1.19 -4.11
C VAL A 39 -3.04 0.30 -3.88
N TYR A 40 -2.01 0.47 -4.72
CA TYR A 40 -0.75 -0.27 -4.63
C TYR A 40 0.37 0.61 -4.08
N CYS A 41 1.28 0.03 -3.30
CA CYS A 41 2.47 0.71 -2.82
C CYS A 41 3.36 1.09 -4.02
N SER A 42 3.63 2.38 -4.21
CA SER A 42 4.52 2.86 -5.27
C SER A 42 5.96 2.33 -5.17
N ASN A 43 6.40 1.90 -3.97
CA ASN A 43 7.76 1.45 -3.74
C ASN A 43 7.95 -0.07 -3.96
N CYS A 44 7.02 -0.89 -3.46
CA CYS A 44 7.17 -2.36 -3.52
C CYS A 44 6.11 -3.07 -4.37
N GLY A 45 5.08 -2.36 -4.83
CA GLY A 45 4.02 -2.92 -5.67
C GLY A 45 2.95 -3.74 -4.93
N ARG A 46 3.01 -3.85 -3.59
CA ARG A 46 1.98 -4.55 -2.80
C ARG A 46 0.66 -3.82 -2.80
N LEU A 47 -0.44 -4.54 -2.83
CA LEU A 47 -1.78 -4.01 -2.58
C LEU A 47 -1.88 -3.55 -1.12
N LEU A 48 -2.34 -2.32 -0.92
CA LEU A 48 -2.43 -1.69 0.39
C LEU A 48 -3.79 -1.97 1.02
N LEU A 49 -3.78 -2.46 2.25
CA LEU A 49 -4.95 -2.66 3.09
C LEU A 49 -5.00 -1.56 4.15
N TRP A 50 -6.12 -0.84 4.18
CA TRP A 50 -6.44 0.12 5.23
C TRP A 50 -7.38 -0.52 6.24
N GLU A 51 -6.84 -0.90 7.40
CA GLU A 51 -7.66 -1.35 8.52
C GLU A 51 -8.06 -0.13 9.35
N ARG A 52 -9.37 0.14 9.43
CA ARG A 52 -9.94 1.18 10.29
C ARG A 52 -10.00 0.72 11.73
#